data_AF-A0A956Y2F9-F1
#
_entry.id   AF-A0A956Y2F9-F1
#
_cell.length_a   1.000
_cell.length_b   1.000
_cell.length_c   1.000
_cell.angle_alpha   90.00
_cell.angle_beta   90.00
_cell.angle_gamma   90.00
#
_symmetry.space_group_name_H-M   'P 1'
#
loop_
_entity.id
_entity.type
_entity.pdbx_description
1 polymer ?
#
loop_
_entity_poly.entity_id
_entity_poly.type
_entity_poly.pdbx_seq_one_letter_code
_entity_poly.pdbx_strand_id
1 'polypeptide(L)'
;TGFVGSPYLAHVLSSNGKLDVAYELLHQQTWPSWLYAVTQGATTIWERWDGWTPENGFQDPEMNSFNHYAYGAIGAWLYTVVAGLNVDPANPGYKHTIIRPQPGGGLVNASASVKTDYGLLSSSWTLKDGEFELTVVIPPNTSAAVQLPESVSGDVTLNGDLISGRSHEVAAGHYTFVVR
;
A
#
# COMPACT_ATOMS: atom_id res chain seq x y z
N THR A 1 1.83 -8.81 -16.90
CA THR A 1 1.80 -7.56 -17.70
C THR A 1 3.21 -7.07 -17.98
N GLY A 2 3.40 -6.21 -18.99
CA GLY A 2 4.68 -5.54 -19.29
C GLY A 2 4.79 -4.14 -18.66
N PHE A 3 5.79 -3.35 -19.08
CA PHE A 3 6.15 -2.05 -18.46
C PHE A 3 4.98 -1.07 -18.31
N VAL A 4 4.09 -0.99 -19.30
CA VAL A 4 2.97 -0.03 -19.31
C VAL A 4 1.78 -0.51 -18.47
N GLY A 5 1.60 -1.82 -18.32
CA GLY A 5 0.45 -2.39 -17.60
C GLY A 5 0.71 -2.60 -16.11
N SER A 6 1.91 -3.06 -15.75
CA SER A 6 2.25 -3.42 -14.38
C SER A 6 2.08 -2.29 -13.35
N PRO A 7 2.37 -1.01 -13.65
CA PRO A 7 2.13 0.10 -12.73
C PRO A 7 0.66 0.30 -12.34
N TYR A 8 -0.29 -0.15 -13.16
CA TYR A 8 -1.73 0.09 -12.95
C TYR A 8 -2.50 -1.14 -12.48
N LEU A 9 -2.00 -2.35 -12.75
CA LEU A 9 -2.75 -3.60 -12.57
C LEU A 9 -3.38 -3.73 -11.17
N ALA A 10 -2.57 -3.59 -10.12
CA ALA A 10 -3.05 -3.72 -8.74
C ALA A 10 -4.01 -2.60 -8.36
N HIS A 11 -3.77 -1.36 -8.82
CA HIS A 11 -4.67 -0.23 -8.57
C HIS A 11 -6.04 -0.42 -9.22
N VAL A 12 -6.08 -0.89 -10.47
CA VAL A 12 -7.32 -1.14 -11.21
C VAL A 12 -8.10 -2.29 -10.59
N LEU A 13 -7.43 -3.36 -10.17
CA LEU A 13 -8.06 -4.45 -9.45
C LEU A 13 -8.71 -3.96 -8.14
N SER A 14 -7.94 -3.24 -7.32
CA SER A 14 -8.44 -2.70 -6.05
C SER A 14 -9.63 -1.75 -6.24
N SER A 15 -9.58 -0.83 -7.21
CA SER A 15 -10.66 0.14 -7.46
C SER A 15 -11.93 -0.49 -8.05
N ASN A 16 -11.86 -1.73 -8.54
CA ASN A 16 -12.99 -2.46 -9.12
C ASN A 16 -13.44 -3.64 -8.22
N GLY A 17 -13.18 -3.56 -6.92
CA GLY A 17 -13.64 -4.55 -5.94
C GLY A 17 -12.94 -5.91 -6.04
N LYS A 18 -11.73 -5.95 -6.61
CA LYS A 18 -10.88 -7.14 -6.75
C LYS A 18 -9.60 -6.99 -5.91
N LEU A 19 -9.75 -6.45 -4.70
CA LEU A 19 -8.63 -6.25 -3.77
C LEU A 19 -7.98 -7.57 -3.37
N ASP A 20 -8.79 -8.61 -3.18
CA ASP A 20 -8.37 -10.00 -2.96
C ASP A 20 -7.41 -10.48 -4.06
N VAL A 21 -7.78 -10.32 -5.32
CA VAL A 21 -6.96 -10.72 -6.48
C VAL A 21 -5.66 -9.91 -6.54
N ALA A 22 -5.70 -8.61 -6.22
CA ALA A 22 -4.49 -7.79 -6.17
C ALA A 22 -3.48 -8.31 -5.13
N TYR A 23 -3.97 -8.73 -3.95
CA TYR A 23 -3.14 -9.36 -2.93
C TYR A 23 -2.65 -10.75 -3.34
N GLU A 24 -3.48 -11.57 -4.00
CA GLU A 24 -3.03 -12.87 -4.54
C GLU A 24 -1.87 -12.70 -5.54
N LEU A 25 -1.95 -11.71 -6.42
CA LEU A 25 -0.86 -11.38 -7.34
C LEU A 25 0.41 -10.92 -6.63
N LEU A 26 0.28 -10.11 -5.57
CA LEU A 26 1.42 -9.68 -4.74
C LEU A 26 2.11 -10.88 -4.06
N HIS A 27 1.33 -11.84 -3.57
CA HIS A 27 1.82 -13.00 -2.83
C HIS A 27 2.25 -14.17 -3.72
N GLN A 28 2.01 -14.13 -5.03
CA GLN A 28 2.44 -15.17 -5.95
C GLN A 28 3.98 -15.32 -5.92
N GLN A 29 4.47 -16.54 -5.75
CA GLN A 29 5.91 -16.84 -5.70
C GLN A 29 6.41 -17.63 -6.92
N THR A 30 5.50 -18.20 -7.72
CA THR A 30 5.87 -18.86 -8.97
C THR A 30 6.01 -17.84 -10.10
N TRP A 31 6.84 -18.18 -11.08
CA TRP A 31 7.00 -17.34 -12.26
C TRP A 31 5.72 -17.28 -13.10
N PRO A 32 5.35 -16.12 -13.66
CA PRO A 32 5.93 -14.78 -13.46
C PRO A 32 5.31 -14.04 -12.27
N SER A 33 6.14 -13.54 -11.33
CA SER A 33 5.68 -12.71 -10.21
C SER A 33 6.79 -11.83 -9.62
N TRP A 34 6.42 -10.86 -8.76
CA TRP A 34 7.39 -10.05 -8.01
C TRP A 34 8.20 -10.88 -7.01
N LEU A 35 7.54 -11.75 -6.25
CA LEU A 35 8.24 -12.55 -5.24
C LEU A 35 9.05 -13.68 -5.87
N TYR A 36 8.78 -14.09 -7.11
CA TYR A 36 9.63 -15.06 -7.81
C TYR A 36 11.09 -14.61 -7.86
N ALA A 37 11.37 -13.38 -8.32
CA ALA A 37 12.74 -12.87 -8.34
C ALA A 37 13.36 -12.86 -6.93
N VAL A 38 12.58 -12.50 -5.91
CA VAL A 38 13.01 -12.52 -4.51
C VAL A 38 13.35 -13.94 -4.05
N THR A 39 12.53 -14.95 -4.39
CA THR A 39 12.82 -16.36 -4.06
C THR A 39 14.05 -16.90 -4.79
N GLN A 40 14.46 -16.26 -5.90
CA GLN A 40 15.73 -16.52 -6.60
C GLN A 40 16.91 -15.68 -6.09
N GLY A 41 16.74 -14.92 -4.99
CA GLY A 41 17.83 -14.16 -4.36
C GLY A 41 18.02 -12.73 -4.90
N ALA A 42 17.06 -12.20 -5.66
CA ALA A 42 17.10 -10.81 -6.11
C ALA A 42 17.06 -9.83 -4.93
N THR A 43 17.94 -8.82 -4.95
CA THR A 43 17.94 -7.69 -4.02
C THR A 43 17.52 -6.36 -4.67
N THR A 44 17.25 -6.40 -5.98
CA THR A 44 16.73 -5.30 -6.80
C THR A 44 15.70 -5.85 -7.79
N ILE A 45 14.92 -4.98 -8.43
CA ILE A 45 13.92 -5.38 -9.43
C ILE A 45 14.62 -5.68 -10.75
N TRP A 46 14.28 -6.79 -11.40
CA TRP A 46 14.83 -7.15 -12.71
C TRP A 46 14.08 -6.48 -13.85
N GLU A 47 14.77 -6.24 -14.96
CA GLU A 47 14.19 -5.73 -16.20
C GLU A 47 13.15 -6.68 -16.79
N ARG A 48 13.36 -7.98 -16.59
CA ARG A 48 12.49 -9.05 -17.09
C ARG A 48 11.98 -9.92 -15.96
N TRP A 49 10.74 -10.37 -16.09
CA TRP A 49 10.14 -11.33 -15.16
C TRP A 49 10.91 -12.66 -15.11
N ASP A 50 11.52 -13.03 -16.23
CA ASP A 50 12.30 -14.24 -16.44
C ASP A 50 13.80 -13.95 -16.59
N GLY A 51 14.32 -12.85 -16.03
CA GLY A 51 15.75 -12.50 -16.16
C GLY A 51 16.68 -13.67 -15.82
N TRP A 52 16.25 -14.54 -14.91
CA TRP A 52 16.74 -15.90 -14.75
C TRP A 52 15.59 -16.87 -14.43
N THR A 53 15.65 -18.11 -14.93
CA THR A 53 14.79 -19.23 -14.52
C THR A 53 15.60 -20.53 -14.37
N PRO A 54 15.20 -21.49 -13.50
CA PRO A 54 15.85 -22.80 -13.42
C PRO A 54 15.84 -23.56 -14.75
N GLU A 55 14.77 -23.41 -15.54
CA GLU A 55 14.55 -24.17 -16.77
C GLU A 55 15.38 -23.62 -17.94
N ASN A 56 15.50 -22.30 -18.07
CA ASN A 56 16.14 -21.65 -19.22
C ASN A 56 17.46 -20.95 -18.90
N GLY A 57 17.85 -20.87 -17.62
CA GLY A 57 19.00 -20.10 -17.18
C GLY A 57 18.78 -18.60 -17.33
N PHE A 58 19.86 -17.88 -17.65
CA PHE A 58 19.82 -16.43 -17.88
C PHE A 58 19.18 -16.09 -19.22
N GLN A 59 18.39 -15.01 -19.23
CA GLN A 59 17.92 -14.37 -20.46
C GLN A 59 19.07 -13.77 -21.29
N ASP A 60 18.74 -13.38 -22.54
CA ASP A 60 19.69 -12.83 -23.52
C ASP A 60 20.53 -11.66 -22.94
N PRO A 61 21.87 -11.76 -22.94
CA PRO A 61 22.73 -10.70 -22.39
C PRO A 61 22.64 -9.37 -23.12
N GLU A 62 22.10 -9.30 -24.35
CA GLU A 62 21.85 -8.02 -25.03
C GLU A 62 20.83 -7.15 -24.27
N MET A 63 19.87 -7.74 -23.55
CA MET A 63 18.86 -7.00 -22.78
C MET A 63 18.35 -7.83 -21.59
N ASN A 64 19.13 -7.86 -20.49
CA ASN A 64 18.77 -8.57 -19.27
C ASN A 64 19.40 -7.93 -18.00
N SER A 65 19.01 -6.69 -17.70
CA SER A 65 19.45 -6.00 -16.48
C SER A 65 18.78 -6.57 -15.23
N PHE A 66 19.56 -6.80 -14.17
CA PHE A 66 19.08 -7.23 -12.86
C PHE A 66 18.73 -6.06 -11.93
N ASN A 67 18.80 -4.81 -12.39
CA ASN A 67 18.53 -3.62 -11.60
C ASN A 67 17.78 -2.56 -12.42
N HIS A 68 16.48 -2.78 -12.61
CA HIS A 68 15.58 -1.93 -13.37
C HIS A 68 14.28 -1.68 -12.60
N TYR A 69 13.98 -0.42 -12.28
CA TYR A 69 12.89 -0.08 -11.35
C TYR A 69 11.47 -0.27 -11.90
N ALA A 70 11.28 -0.64 -13.18
CA ALA A 70 10.00 -0.53 -13.87
C ALA A 70 8.89 -1.36 -13.19
N TYR A 71 9.19 -2.61 -12.84
CA TYR A 71 8.24 -3.46 -12.09
C TYR A 71 8.18 -3.16 -10.59
N GLY A 72 9.11 -2.34 -10.08
CA GLY A 72 9.07 -1.77 -8.73
C GLY A 72 7.92 -0.78 -8.53
N ALA A 73 7.20 -0.40 -9.60
CA ALA A 73 6.01 0.43 -9.53
C ALA A 73 4.91 -0.13 -8.61
N ILE A 74 4.90 -1.45 -8.33
CA ILE A 74 4.03 -2.06 -7.30
C ILE A 74 4.19 -1.39 -5.93
N GLY A 75 5.36 -0.78 -5.66
CA GLY A 75 5.60 0.02 -4.46
C GLY A 75 4.52 1.08 -4.24
N ALA A 76 4.10 1.79 -5.29
CA ALA A 76 3.07 2.82 -5.17
C ALA A 76 1.75 2.26 -4.60
N TRP A 77 1.38 1.05 -4.98
CA TRP A 77 0.20 0.35 -4.46
C TRP A 77 0.37 -0.03 -2.97
N LEU A 78 1.57 -0.44 -2.55
CA LEU A 78 1.87 -0.70 -1.13
C LEU A 78 1.70 0.57 -0.28
N TYR A 79 2.14 1.73 -0.76
CA TYR A 79 1.95 3.00 -0.02
C TYR A 79 0.49 3.47 -0.01
N THR A 80 -0.16 3.48 -1.17
CA THR A 80 -1.45 4.16 -1.37
C THR A 80 -2.66 3.27 -1.04
N VAL A 81 -2.54 1.95 -1.17
CA VAL A 81 -3.64 0.99 -0.93
C VAL A 81 -3.40 0.23 0.38
N VAL A 82 -2.25 -0.43 0.53
CA VAL A 82 -1.99 -1.23 1.74
C VAL A 82 -1.84 -0.35 2.96
N ALA A 83 -0.92 0.63 2.93
CA ALA A 83 -0.77 1.59 4.03
C ALA A 83 -1.78 2.75 3.96
N GLY A 84 -2.37 3.00 2.79
CA GLY A 84 -3.47 3.96 2.64
C GLY A 84 -3.06 5.42 2.51
N LEU A 85 -1.78 5.76 2.31
CA LEU A 85 -1.33 7.15 2.18
C LEU A 85 -1.55 7.66 0.75
N ASN A 86 -2.63 8.41 0.52
CA ASN A 86 -2.98 8.95 -0.80
C ASN A 86 -2.85 10.47 -0.84
N VAL A 87 -2.40 10.99 -1.97
CA VAL A 87 -2.48 12.41 -2.29
C VAL A 87 -3.94 12.77 -2.59
N ASP A 88 -4.44 13.88 -2.04
CA ASP A 88 -5.70 14.47 -2.51
C ASP A 88 -5.46 15.23 -3.82
N PRO A 89 -6.06 14.83 -4.95
CA PRO A 89 -5.92 15.54 -6.22
C PRO A 89 -6.44 16.99 -6.18
N ALA A 90 -7.39 17.30 -5.29
CA ALA A 90 -7.91 18.65 -5.13
C ALA A 90 -6.95 19.57 -4.33
N ASN A 91 -6.06 18.98 -3.53
CA ASN A 91 -5.12 19.69 -2.65
C ASN A 91 -3.73 19.03 -2.71
N PRO A 92 -3.01 19.18 -3.85
CA PRO A 92 -1.78 18.45 -4.12
C PRO A 92 -0.65 18.78 -3.14
N GLY A 93 0.38 17.93 -3.15
CA GLY A 93 1.58 18.11 -2.31
C GLY A 93 1.39 17.72 -0.85
N TYR A 94 0.38 16.88 -0.54
CA TYR A 94 -0.01 16.50 0.83
C TYR A 94 -0.50 17.67 1.69
N LYS A 95 -1.01 18.75 1.06
CA LYS A 95 -1.67 19.84 1.80
C LYS A 95 -2.93 19.34 2.50
N HIS A 96 -3.68 18.48 1.82
CA HIS A 96 -4.66 17.56 2.39
C HIS A 96 -4.27 16.14 1.94
N THR A 97 -4.44 15.16 2.83
CA THR A 97 -4.12 13.76 2.57
C THR A 97 -5.37 12.89 2.70
N ILE A 98 -5.55 11.93 1.81
CA ILE A 98 -6.58 10.89 1.97
C ILE A 98 -5.90 9.67 2.60
N ILE A 99 -6.26 9.34 3.83
CA ILE A 99 -5.76 8.15 4.53
C ILE A 99 -6.81 7.06 4.46
N ARG A 100 -6.59 6.05 3.63
CA ARG A 100 -7.53 4.95 3.38
C ARG A 100 -6.80 3.60 3.26
N PRO A 101 -6.36 3.01 4.39
CA PRO A 101 -5.76 1.69 4.38
C PRO A 101 -6.79 0.64 3.97
N GLN A 102 -6.34 -0.40 3.26
CA GLN A 102 -7.20 -1.49 2.81
C GLN A 102 -6.58 -2.84 3.21
N PRO A 103 -6.80 -3.31 4.46
CA PRO A 103 -6.32 -4.60 4.94
C PRO A 103 -6.84 -5.75 4.06
N GLY A 104 -5.99 -6.75 3.84
CA GLY A 104 -6.32 -7.92 3.02
C GLY A 104 -5.11 -8.82 2.79
N GLY A 105 -5.30 -9.88 2.02
CA GLY A 105 -4.22 -10.80 1.64
C GLY A 105 -3.60 -11.60 2.79
N GLY A 106 -4.20 -11.59 3.98
CA GLY A 106 -3.61 -12.18 5.18
C GLY A 106 -2.60 -11.27 5.90
N LEU A 107 -2.41 -10.03 5.45
CA LEU A 107 -1.65 -9.04 6.20
C LEU A 107 -2.42 -8.63 7.47
N VAL A 108 -1.74 -8.76 8.61
CA VAL A 108 -2.28 -8.37 9.93
C VAL A 108 -1.74 -7.02 10.41
N ASN A 109 -0.80 -6.43 9.68
CA ASN A 109 -0.32 -5.08 9.91
C ASN A 109 0.33 -4.51 8.65
N ALA A 110 0.38 -3.19 8.57
CA ALA A 110 1.27 -2.47 7.66
C ALA A 110 1.59 -1.08 8.22
N SER A 111 2.76 -0.56 7.88
CA SER A 111 3.19 0.78 8.28
C SER A 111 3.94 1.46 7.13
N ALA A 112 3.60 2.71 6.86
CA ALA A 112 4.34 3.54 5.93
C ALA A 112 4.44 4.97 6.44
N SER A 113 5.50 5.66 6.03
CA SER A 113 5.68 7.08 6.27
C SER A 113 6.33 7.77 5.07
N VAL A 114 6.01 9.06 4.91
CA VAL A 114 6.56 9.93 3.88
C VAL A 114 7.05 11.20 4.57
N LYS A 115 8.28 11.62 4.28
CA LYS A 115 8.78 12.95 4.63
C LYS A 115 8.28 13.93 3.57
N THR A 116 7.26 14.69 3.91
CA THR A 116 6.70 15.74 3.06
C THR A 116 7.40 17.06 3.34
N ASP A 117 7.16 18.08 2.52
CA ASP A 117 7.63 19.45 2.78
C ASP A 117 7.01 20.06 4.05
N TYR A 118 5.92 19.48 4.57
CA TYR A 118 5.27 19.90 5.81
C TYR A 118 5.76 19.13 7.04
N GLY A 119 6.49 18.02 6.86
CA GLY A 119 6.96 17.14 7.93
C GLY A 119 6.57 15.67 7.71
N LEU A 120 6.64 14.88 8.78
CA LEU A 120 6.34 13.45 8.74
C LEU A 120 4.82 13.22 8.61
N LEU A 121 4.43 12.54 7.54
CA LEU A 121 3.11 11.96 7.36
C LEU A 121 3.23 10.44 7.51
N SER A 122 2.39 9.80 8.33
CA SER A 122 2.43 8.34 8.49
C SER A 122 1.06 7.72 8.68
N SER A 123 0.96 6.46 8.27
CA SER A 123 -0.18 5.57 8.48
C SER A 123 0.34 4.21 8.91
N SER A 124 -0.14 3.72 10.04
CA SER A 124 0.25 2.43 10.61
C SER A 124 -0.98 1.73 11.15
N TRP A 125 -1.26 0.53 10.70
CA TRP A 125 -2.42 -0.21 11.18
C TRP A 125 -2.06 -1.64 11.60
N THR A 126 -2.88 -2.18 12.51
CA THR A 126 -2.90 -3.59 12.89
C THR A 126 -4.33 -4.12 12.81
N LEU A 127 -4.47 -5.40 12.49
CA LEU A 127 -5.72 -6.13 12.46
C LEU A 127 -5.51 -7.45 13.22
N LYS A 128 -6.06 -7.53 14.43
CA LYS A 128 -5.87 -8.68 15.32
C LYS A 128 -7.17 -9.00 16.04
N ASP A 129 -7.54 -10.28 16.06
CA ASP A 129 -8.73 -10.77 16.79
C ASP A 129 -10.03 -10.02 16.44
N GLY A 130 -10.14 -9.52 15.20
CA GLY A 130 -11.28 -8.73 14.71
C GLY A 130 -11.20 -7.24 15.01
N GLU A 131 -10.25 -6.80 15.85
CA GLU A 131 -9.99 -5.39 16.16
C GLU A 131 -9.03 -4.79 15.14
N PHE A 132 -9.42 -3.64 14.57
CA PHE A 132 -8.57 -2.84 13.69
C PHE A 132 -8.15 -1.57 14.40
N GLU A 133 -6.84 -1.39 14.56
CA GLU A 133 -6.26 -0.17 15.10
C GLU A 133 -5.46 0.54 14.01
N LEU A 134 -5.76 1.82 13.77
CA LEU A 134 -5.04 2.70 12.85
C LEU A 134 -4.47 3.89 13.62
N THR A 135 -3.16 4.05 13.55
CA THR A 135 -2.43 5.22 14.04
C THR A 135 -1.94 6.08 12.87
N VAL A 136 -2.25 7.37 12.91
CA VAL A 136 -1.86 8.34 11.87
C VAL A 136 -1.17 9.57 12.46
N VAL A 137 -0.18 10.08 11.75
CA VAL A 137 0.50 11.34 12.06
C VAL A 137 0.30 12.30 10.90
N ILE A 138 -0.30 13.45 11.18
CA ILE A 138 -0.59 14.51 10.21
C ILE A 138 0.33 15.69 10.50
N PRO A 139 1.20 16.09 9.56
CA PRO A 139 2.19 17.13 9.80
C PRO A 139 1.54 18.52 9.99
N PRO A 140 2.21 19.45 10.70
CA PRO A 140 1.73 20.82 10.88
C PRO A 140 1.31 21.49 9.57
N ASN A 141 0.31 22.38 9.64
CA ASN A 141 -0.22 23.11 8.49
C ASN A 141 -0.83 22.22 7.38
N THR A 142 -1.19 20.97 7.69
CA THR A 142 -1.92 20.07 6.80
C THR A 142 -3.15 19.49 7.50
N SER A 143 -3.99 18.80 6.74
CA SER A 143 -5.14 18.04 7.24
C SER A 143 -5.28 16.72 6.49
N ALA A 144 -6.17 15.85 6.96
CA ALA A 144 -6.44 14.59 6.28
C ALA A 144 -7.88 14.11 6.44
N ALA A 145 -8.38 13.47 5.39
CA ALA A 145 -9.58 12.64 5.45
C ALA A 145 -9.18 11.20 5.76
N VAL A 146 -9.53 10.71 6.95
CA VAL A 146 -9.32 9.32 7.35
C VAL A 146 -10.57 8.51 7.01
N GLN A 147 -10.40 7.47 6.19
CA GLN A 147 -11.45 6.54 5.77
C GLN A 147 -11.11 5.14 6.30
N LEU A 148 -11.87 4.70 7.31
CA LEU A 148 -11.67 3.39 7.94
C LEU A 148 -12.17 2.26 7.02
N PRO A 149 -11.49 1.10 6.99
CA PRO A 149 -11.85 0.01 6.09
C PRO A 149 -13.29 -0.47 6.30
N GLU A 150 -14.05 -0.65 5.22
CA GLU A 150 -15.41 -1.21 5.29
C GLU A 150 -15.41 -2.71 5.64
N SER A 151 -14.29 -3.39 5.43
CA SER A 151 -14.12 -4.82 5.72
C SER A 151 -14.10 -5.17 7.21
N VAL A 152 -13.94 -4.17 8.09
CA VAL A 152 -13.93 -4.37 9.55
C VAL A 152 -15.20 -3.79 10.14
N SER A 153 -16.00 -4.58 10.84
CA SER A 153 -17.24 -4.12 11.50
C SER A 153 -16.99 -3.84 12.98
N GLY A 154 -17.74 -2.91 13.57
CA GLY A 154 -17.59 -2.52 14.97
C GLY A 154 -17.89 -1.05 15.22
N ASP A 155 -17.94 -0.70 16.50
CA ASP A 155 -17.95 0.66 16.99
C ASP A 155 -16.58 1.32 16.74
N VAL A 156 -16.61 2.61 16.42
CA VAL A 156 -15.38 3.37 16.14
C VAL A 156 -15.05 4.25 17.34
N THR A 157 -13.81 4.17 17.81
CA THR A 157 -13.27 5.16 18.75
C THR A 157 -12.16 5.97 18.10
N LEU A 158 -12.05 7.24 18.49
CA LEU A 158 -10.94 8.13 18.15
C LEU A 158 -10.31 8.61 19.44
N ASN A 159 -9.03 8.28 19.64
CA ASN A 159 -8.30 8.57 20.86
C ASN A 159 -9.03 8.10 22.14
N GLY A 160 -9.81 7.01 22.03
CA GLY A 160 -10.60 6.43 23.11
C GLY A 160 -12.05 6.91 23.20
N ASP A 161 -12.43 7.98 22.51
CA ASP A 161 -13.80 8.50 22.51
C ASP A 161 -14.64 7.83 21.43
N LEU A 162 -15.85 7.38 21.77
CA LEU A 162 -16.80 6.79 20.81
C LEU A 162 -17.25 7.85 19.79
N ILE A 163 -17.16 7.52 18.51
CA ILE A 163 -17.57 8.39 17.39
C ILE A 163 -18.44 7.64 16.38
N SER A 164 -19.23 8.38 15.62
CA SER A 164 -20.11 7.84 14.59
C SER A 164 -19.50 7.96 13.20
N GLY A 165 -19.73 6.98 12.33
CA GLY A 165 -19.27 7.00 10.95
C GLY A 165 -17.83 6.52 10.76
N ARG A 166 -17.43 6.36 9.49
CA ARG A 166 -16.13 5.78 9.08
C ARG A 166 -15.22 6.75 8.34
N SER A 167 -15.68 7.98 8.12
CA SER A 167 -14.94 9.03 7.43
C SER A 167 -14.83 10.23 8.33
N HIS A 168 -13.59 10.65 8.61
CA HIS A 168 -13.28 11.67 9.61
C HIS A 168 -12.26 12.65 9.05
N GLU A 169 -12.56 13.94 9.10
CA GLU A 169 -11.59 15.00 8.84
C GLU A 169 -10.79 15.28 10.10
N VAL A 170 -9.47 15.27 9.99
CA VAL A 170 -8.55 15.56 11.08
C VAL A 170 -7.55 16.64 10.67
N ALA A 171 -7.18 17.49 11.63
CA ALA A 171 -6.14 18.50 11.45
C ALA A 171 -4.75 17.88 11.65
N ALA A 172 -3.72 18.72 11.71
CA ALA A 172 -2.39 18.30 12.15
C ALA A 172 -2.44 17.70 13.57
N GLY A 173 -1.76 16.57 13.77
CA GLY A 173 -1.79 15.87 15.05
C GLY A 173 -1.44 14.39 14.95
N HIS A 174 -1.61 13.70 16.07
CA HIS A 174 -1.46 12.26 16.19
C HIS A 174 -2.81 11.68 16.62
N TYR A 175 -3.32 10.72 15.86
CA TYR A 175 -4.63 10.15 16.07
C TYR A 175 -4.57 8.62 16.04
N THR A 176 -5.32 8.00 16.94
CA THR A 176 -5.56 6.56 16.97
C THR A 176 -7.04 6.29 16.77
N PHE A 177 -7.36 5.55 15.72
CA PHE A 177 -8.70 5.03 15.46
C PHE A 177 -8.73 3.54 15.80
N VAL A 178 -9.78 3.09 16.50
CA VAL A 178 -10.00 1.67 16.78
C VAL A 178 -11.40 1.29 16.32
N VAL A 179 -11.54 0.16 15.62
CA VAL A 179 -12.81 -0.46 15.23
C VAL A 179 -12.91 -1.81 15.93
N ARG A 180 -13.95 -2.00 16.77
CA ARG A 180 -14.20 -3.23 17.54
C ARG A 180 -15.66 -3.45 17.86
#